data_AF-A0A954YTW4-F1
#
_entry.id   AF-A0A954YTW4-F1
#
_cell.length_a   1.000
_cell.length_b   1.000
_cell.length_c   1.000
_cell.angle_alpha   90.00
_cell.angle_beta   90.00
_cell.angle_gamma   90.00
#
_symmetry.space_group_name_H-M   'P 1'
#
loop_
_entity.id
_entity.type
_entity.pdbx_description
1 polymer ?
#
loop_
_entity_poly.entity_id
_entity_poly.type
_entity_poly.pdbx_seq_one_letter_code
_entity_poly.pdbx_strand_id
1 'polypeptide(L)'
;MNMEVLIQQAKELALKWGPSVIAAIVTLVLGWIIAGILTGMARRIMRRAKLEETLVGFSCNIIKTGLLALVVITAIQKLGVPTTSFVAVIGAAGLAVGFALQGSLANFAAGVMLIIFRP
;
A
#
# COMPACT_ATOMS: atom_id res chain seq x y z
N MET A 1 40.87 7.92 -23.11
CA MET A 1 39.74 7.80 -22.16
C MET A 1 39.93 6.47 -21.43
N ASN A 2 40.45 6.52 -20.20
CA ASN A 2 41.06 5.36 -19.55
C ASN A 2 40.00 4.35 -19.11
N MET A 3 40.10 3.12 -19.63
CA MET A 3 39.26 1.97 -19.25
C MET A 3 39.26 1.75 -17.72
N GLU A 4 40.36 2.08 -17.05
CA GLU A 4 40.47 1.99 -15.59
C GLU A 4 39.59 3.00 -14.84
N VAL A 5 39.35 4.19 -15.40
CA VAL A 5 38.46 5.21 -14.83
C VAL A 5 37.00 4.76 -14.91
N LEU A 6 36.61 4.11 -16.02
CA LEU A 6 35.27 3.54 -16.17
C LEU A 6 35.02 2.40 -15.17
N ILE A 7 36.01 1.55 -14.93
CA ILE A 7 35.92 0.45 -13.95
C ILE A 7 35.87 0.99 -12.50
N GLN A 8 36.64 2.04 -12.18
CA GLN A 8 36.60 2.69 -10.87
C GLN A 8 35.24 3.36 -10.61
N GLN A 9 34.72 4.12 -11.58
CA GLN A 9 33.40 4.76 -11.46
C GLN A 9 32.26 3.74 -11.36
N ALA A 10 32.33 2.64 -12.12
CA ALA A 10 31.36 1.56 -12.02
C ALA A 10 31.39 0.87 -10.65
N LYS A 11 32.57 0.65 -10.06
CA LYS A 11 32.72 0.07 -8.72
C LYS A 11 32.22 1.00 -7.62
N GLU A 12 32.51 2.30 -7.70
CA GLU A 12 32.00 3.29 -6.74
C GLU A 12 30.47 3.41 -6.79
N LEU A 13 29.88 3.42 -7.98
CA LEU A 13 28.43 3.42 -8.16
C LEU A 13 27.79 2.12 -7.64
N ALA A 14 28.40 0.97 -7.92
CA ALA A 14 27.91 -0.33 -7.45
C ALA A 14 27.96 -0.44 -5.90
N LEU A 15 29.02 0.05 -5.26
CA LEU A 15 29.13 0.05 -3.79
C LEU A 15 28.17 1.06 -3.13
N LYS A 16 27.89 2.18 -3.81
CA LYS A 16 26.98 3.22 -3.32
C LYS A 16 25.50 2.83 -3.46
N TRP A 17 25.13 2.16 -4.55
CA TRP A 17 23.72 1.81 -4.87
C TRP A 17 23.37 0.34 -4.62
N GLY A 18 24.35 -0.55 -4.50
CA GLY A 18 24.11 -1.97 -4.21
C GLY A 18 23.33 -2.19 -2.91
N PRO A 19 23.75 -1.59 -1.77
CA PRO A 19 23.04 -1.75 -0.49
C PRO A 19 21.61 -1.21 -0.51
N SER A 20 21.35 -0.09 -1.21
CA SER A 20 20.02 0.50 -1.30
C SER A 20 19.07 -0.34 -2.14
N VAL A 21 19.56 -0.93 -3.24
CA VAL A 21 18.77 -1.87 -4.07
C VAL A 21 18.41 -3.12 -3.29
N ILE A 22 19.36 -3.70 -2.56
CA ILE A 22 19.09 -4.86 -1.70
C ILE A 22 18.06 -4.50 -0.63
N ALA A 23 18.24 -3.36 0.06
CA ALA A 23 17.30 -2.90 1.08
C ALA A 23 15.89 -2.65 0.50
N ALA A 24 15.78 -2.11 -0.70
CA ALA A 24 14.50 -1.90 -1.38
C ALA A 24 13.81 -3.23 -1.71
N ILE A 25 14.54 -4.21 -2.25
CA ILE A 25 14.01 -5.55 -2.55
C ILE A 25 13.54 -6.24 -1.27
N VAL A 26 14.36 -6.23 -0.21
CA VAL A 26 14.02 -6.81 1.09
C VAL A 26 12.76 -6.14 1.65
N THR A 27 12.67 -4.82 1.57
CA THR A 27 11.49 -4.06 2.01
C THR A 27 10.25 -4.46 1.22
N LEU A 28 10.36 -4.64 -0.10
CA LEU A 28 9.25 -5.05 -0.95
C LEU A 28 8.73 -6.45 -0.58
N VAL A 29 9.64 -7.41 -0.40
CA VAL A 29 9.29 -8.80 -0.05
C VAL A 29 8.68 -8.88 1.34
N LEU A 30 9.34 -8.30 2.34
CA LEU A 30 8.84 -8.30 3.72
C LEU A 30 7.51 -7.53 3.82
N GLY A 31 7.42 -6.38 3.16
CA GLY A 31 6.22 -5.57 3.14
C GLY A 31 5.03 -6.29 2.50
N TRP A 32 5.24 -7.05 1.43
CA TRP A 32 4.17 -7.86 0.82
C TRP A 32 3.67 -8.94 1.79
N ILE A 33 4.58 -9.64 2.46
CA ILE A 33 4.23 -10.68 3.44
C ILE A 33 3.43 -10.05 4.60
N ILE A 34 3.93 -8.95 5.17
CA ILE A 34 3.26 -8.22 6.27
C ILE A 34 1.89 -7.73 5.83
N ALA A 35 1.74 -7.18 4.63
CA ALA A 35 0.47 -6.74 4.09
C ALA A 35 -0.53 -7.90 3.99
N GLY A 36 -0.08 -9.08 3.56
CA GLY A 36 -0.88 -10.30 3.52
C GLY A 36 -1.33 -10.74 4.92
N ILE A 37 -0.42 -10.74 5.90
CA ILE A 37 -0.72 -11.11 7.29
C ILE A 37 -1.75 -10.14 7.89
N LEU A 38 -1.52 -8.83 7.80
CA LEU A 38 -2.40 -7.81 8.35
C LEU A 38 -3.79 -7.86 7.72
N THR A 39 -3.86 -8.03 6.40
CA THR A 39 -5.15 -8.18 5.70
C THR A 39 -5.86 -9.48 6.13
N GLY A 40 -5.13 -10.57 6.29
CA GLY A 40 -5.67 -11.84 6.80
C GLY A 40 -6.20 -11.73 8.23
N MET A 41 -5.51 -10.98 9.10
CA MET A 41 -5.97 -10.67 10.45
C MET A 41 -7.24 -9.83 10.42
N ALA A 42 -7.27 -8.75 9.63
CA ALA A 42 -8.45 -7.90 9.46
C ALA A 42 -9.66 -8.72 8.99
N ARG A 43 -9.47 -9.61 7.99
CA ARG A 43 -10.51 -10.53 7.52
C ARG A 43 -11.05 -11.41 8.64
N ARG A 44 -10.19 -11.99 9.48
CA ARG A 44 -10.62 -12.84 10.60
C ARG A 44 -11.44 -12.05 11.63
N ILE A 45 -11.02 -10.82 11.95
CA ILE A 45 -11.73 -9.94 12.88
C ILE A 45 -13.12 -9.62 12.35
N MET A 46 -13.22 -9.21 11.08
CA MET A 46 -14.48 -8.86 10.44
C MET A 46 -15.46 -10.04 10.35
N ARG A 47 -14.97 -11.25 10.06
CA ARG A 47 -15.81 -12.46 10.09
C ARG A 47 -16.31 -12.80 11.48
N ARG A 48 -15.50 -12.59 12.53
CA ARG A 48 -15.94 -12.77 13.93
C ARG A 48 -17.01 -11.75 14.33
N ALA A 49 -16.95 -10.55 13.77
CA ALA A 49 -17.98 -9.52 13.94
C ALA A 49 -19.26 -9.79 13.11
N LYS A 50 -19.35 -10.94 12.41
CA LYS A 50 -20.49 -11.34 11.56
C LYS A 50 -20.83 -10.31 10.48
N LEU A 51 -19.81 -9.61 9.96
CA LEU A 51 -19.98 -8.75 8.80
C LEU A 51 -20.26 -9.58 7.55
N GLU A 52 -21.03 -9.00 6.63
CA GLU A 52 -21.39 -9.62 5.35
C GLU A 52 -20.16 -9.72 4.42
N GLU A 53 -20.09 -10.79 3.62
CA GLU A 53 -18.87 -11.17 2.89
C GLU A 53 -18.44 -10.11 1.86
N THR A 54 -19.38 -9.41 1.22
CA THR A 54 -19.07 -8.31 0.30
C THR A 54 -18.34 -7.18 1.03
N LEU A 55 -18.81 -6.79 2.23
CA LEU A 55 -18.15 -5.78 3.06
C LEU A 55 -16.75 -6.22 3.52
N VAL A 56 -16.61 -7.49 3.90
CA VAL A 56 -15.30 -8.06 4.26
C VAL A 56 -14.34 -8.00 3.07
N GLY A 57 -14.79 -8.42 1.89
CA GLY A 57 -14.00 -8.40 0.66
C GLY A 57 -13.55 -6.99 0.28
N PHE A 58 -14.48 -6.04 0.26
CA PHE A 58 -14.22 -4.64 -0.03
C PHE A 58 -13.21 -4.02 0.94
N SER A 59 -13.43 -4.18 2.25
CA SER A 59 -12.55 -3.63 3.28
C SER A 59 -11.15 -4.23 3.22
N CYS A 60 -11.05 -5.55 3.03
CA CYS A 60 -9.76 -6.22 2.85
C CYS A 60 -9.02 -5.72 1.60
N ASN A 61 -9.74 -5.44 0.52
CA ASN A 61 -9.12 -4.94 -0.71
C ASN A 61 -8.55 -3.52 -0.53
N ILE A 62 -9.27 -2.65 0.18
CA ILE A 62 -8.77 -1.31 0.53
C ILE A 62 -7.53 -1.41 1.43
N ILE A 63 -7.60 -2.22 2.50
CA ILE A 63 -6.48 -2.42 3.43
C ILE A 63 -5.24 -2.94 2.69
N LYS A 64 -5.40 -3.99 1.88
CA LYS A 64 -4.29 -4.59 1.15
C LYS A 64 -3.67 -3.61 0.14
N THR A 65 -4.51 -2.90 -0.62
CA THR A 65 -4.03 -1.94 -1.62
C THR A 65 -3.32 -0.76 -0.96
N GLY A 66 -3.85 -0.23 0.13
CA GLY A 66 -3.22 0.84 0.90
C GLY A 66 -1.87 0.42 1.50
N LEU A 67 -1.80 -0.78 2.10
CA LEU A 67 -0.56 -1.33 2.64
C LEU A 67 0.50 -1.54 1.55
N LEU A 68 0.11 -2.12 0.41
CA LEU A 68 1.04 -2.31 -0.71
C LEU A 68 1.54 -0.97 -1.27
N ALA A 69 0.68 0.05 -1.37
CA ALA A 69 1.10 1.38 -1.78
C ALA A 69 2.18 1.96 -0.85
N LEU A 70 2.01 1.84 0.47
CA LEU A 70 3.00 2.28 1.46
C LEU A 70 4.32 1.49 1.34
N VAL A 71 4.25 0.17 1.13
CA VAL A 71 5.43 -0.68 0.95
C VAL A 71 6.21 -0.26 -0.29
N VAL A 72 5.53 0.00 -1.40
CA VAL A 72 6.16 0.47 -2.65
C VAL A 72 6.82 1.83 -2.45
N ILE A 73 6.13 2.78 -1.80
CA ILE A 73 6.72 4.10 -1.47
C ILE A 73 7.98 3.92 -0.62
N THR A 74 7.93 3.08 0.40
CA THR A 74 9.07 2.84 1.30
C THR A 74 10.24 2.22 0.55
N ALA A 75 9.99 1.26 -0.34
CA ALA A 75 11.02 0.65 -1.18
C ALA A 75 11.67 1.68 -2.13
N ILE A 76 10.87 2.54 -2.77
CA ILE A 76 11.36 3.64 -3.62
C ILE A 76 12.19 4.63 -2.81
N GLN A 77 11.77 4.95 -1.58
CA GLN A 77 12.52 5.84 -0.68
C GLN A 77 13.89 5.26 -0.33
N LYS A 78 14.03 3.93 -0.16
CA LYS A 78 15.32 3.29 0.07
C LYS A 78 16.29 3.46 -1.09
N LEU A 79 15.79 3.64 -2.31
CA LEU A 79 16.60 3.97 -3.49
C LEU A 79 17.02 5.46 -3.54
N GLY A 80 16.66 6.28 -2.54
CA GLY A 80 17.01 7.69 -2.51
C GLY A 80 16.15 8.57 -3.43
N VAL A 81 15.06 8.03 -3.97
CA VAL A 81 14.10 8.78 -4.79
C VAL A 81 13.15 9.56 -3.87
N PRO A 82 12.95 10.87 -4.09
CA PRO A 82 11.96 11.65 -3.36
C PRO A 82 10.55 11.11 -3.59
N THR A 83 9.84 10.77 -2.51
CA THR A 83 8.53 10.12 -2.59
C THR A 83 7.34 11.09 -2.49
N THR A 84 7.58 12.37 -2.26
CA THR A 84 6.53 13.38 -2.04
C THR A 84 5.51 13.44 -3.19
N SER A 85 5.99 13.37 -4.45
CA SER A 85 5.11 13.35 -5.63
C SER A 85 4.26 12.09 -5.70
N PHE A 86 4.77 10.94 -5.26
CA PHE A 86 4.02 9.69 -5.22
C PHE A 86 2.90 9.75 -4.16
N VAL A 87 3.18 10.36 -3.01
CA VAL A 87 2.17 10.58 -1.96
C VAL A 87 1.05 11.48 -2.49
N ALA A 88 1.37 12.54 -3.23
CA ALA A 88 0.36 13.39 -3.86
C ALA A 88 -0.52 12.63 -4.87
N VAL A 89 0.09 11.81 -5.74
CA VAL A 89 -0.64 10.99 -6.72
C VAL A 89 -1.54 9.96 -6.03
N ILE A 90 -1.03 9.27 -5.01
CA ILE A 90 -1.83 8.29 -4.25
C ILE A 90 -2.94 8.98 -3.46
N GLY A 91 -2.70 10.18 -2.93
CA GLY A 91 -3.72 11.01 -2.32
C GLY A 91 -4.84 11.34 -3.31
N ALA A 92 -4.50 11.80 -4.50
CA ALA A 92 -5.46 12.07 -5.56
C ALA A 92 -6.22 10.81 -6.00
N ALA A 93 -5.53 9.68 -6.16
CA ALA A 93 -6.14 8.39 -6.50
C ALA A 93 -7.08 7.91 -5.40
N GLY A 94 -6.69 8.07 -4.12
CA GLY A 94 -7.53 7.74 -2.97
C GLY A 94 -8.79 8.60 -2.91
N LEU A 95 -8.69 9.89 -3.21
CA LEU A 95 -9.85 10.77 -3.34
C LEU A 95 -10.76 10.35 -4.50
N ALA A 96 -10.20 10.04 -5.67
CA ALA A 96 -10.97 9.58 -6.82
C ALA A 96 -11.70 8.26 -6.54
N VAL A 97 -11.03 7.29 -5.90
CA VAL A 97 -11.63 6.04 -5.45
C VAL A 97 -12.70 6.31 -4.40
N GLY A 98 -12.46 7.23 -3.46
CA GLY A 98 -13.44 7.67 -2.47
C GLY A 98 -14.70 8.27 -3.09
N PHE A 99 -14.56 9.14 -4.09
CA PHE A 99 -15.69 9.70 -4.83
C PHE A 99 -16.44 8.65 -5.63
N ALA A 100 -15.73 7.70 -6.26
CA ALA A 100 -16.37 6.59 -6.95
C ALA A 100 -17.21 5.70 -6.00
N LEU A 101 -16.78 5.59 -4.74
CA LEU A 101 -17.43 4.76 -3.73
C LEU A 101 -18.43 5.53 -2.86
N GLN A 102 -18.52 6.86 -3.00
CA GLN A 102 -19.34 7.74 -2.16
C GLN A 102 -20.81 7.30 -2.11
N GLY A 103 -21.41 6.99 -3.26
CA GLY A 103 -22.81 6.54 -3.33
C GLY A 103 -23.04 5.19 -2.65
N SER A 104 -22.11 4.25 -2.82
CA SER A 104 -22.19 2.92 -2.19
C SER A 104 -22.04 3.01 -0.67
N LEU A 105 -21.13 3.85 -0.17
CA LEU A 105 -20.96 4.10 1.26
C LEU A 105 -22.16 4.81 1.89
N ALA A 106 -22.76 5.77 1.18
CA ALA A 106 -23.95 6.46 1.65
C ALA A 106 -25.14 5.49 1.81
N ASN A 107 -25.36 4.61 0.83
CA ASN A 107 -26.37 3.56 0.91
C ASN A 107 -26.10 2.58 2.07
N PHE A 108 -24.84 2.23 2.31
CA PHE A 108 -24.46 1.39 3.44
C PHE A 108 -24.77 2.06 4.80
N ALA A 109 -24.40 3.33 4.97
CA ALA A 109 -24.65 4.07 6.20
C ALA A 109 -26.16 4.20 6.49
N ALA A 110 -26.96 4.45 5.47
CA ALA A 110 -28.42 4.47 5.59
C ALA A 110 -28.98 3.09 6.04
N GLY A 111 -28.47 1.99 5.48
CA GLY A 111 -28.85 0.64 5.88
C GLY A 111 -28.50 0.32 7.34
N VAL A 112 -27.29 0.68 7.79
CA VAL A 112 -26.88 0.51 9.19
C VAL A 112 -27.73 1.37 10.13
N MET A 113 -28.02 2.61 9.74
CA MET A 113 -28.87 3.54 10.50
C MET A 113 -30.28 2.97 10.71
N LEU A 114 -30.89 2.38 9.69
CA LEU A 114 -32.19 1.69 9.81
C LEU A 114 -32.15 0.54 10.83
N ILE A 115 -31.08 -0.26 10.83
CA ILE A 115 -30.94 -1.38 11.75
C ILE A 115 -30.75 -0.92 13.20
N ILE A 116 -29.98 0.15 13.41
CA ILE A 116 -29.66 0.69 14.74
C ILE A 116 -30.87 1.43 15.32
N PHE A 117 -31.48 2.32 14.54
CA PHE A 117 -32.55 3.18 15.05
C PHE A 117 -33.93 2.55 14.94
N ARG A 118 -34.08 1.43 14.21
CA ARG A 118 -35.33 0.69 14.02
C ARG A 118 -36.55 1.63 14.08
N PRO A 119 -36.75 2.52 13.10
CA PRO A 119 -37.97 3.30 13.04
C PRO A 119 -39.21 2.39 12.99
#